data_AF-A0A7C1LLL5-F1
#
_entry.id   AF-A0A7C1LLL5-F1
#
_cell.length_a   1.000
_cell.length_b   1.000
_cell.length_c   1.000
_cell.angle_alpha   90.00
_cell.angle_beta   90.00
_cell.angle_gamma   90.00
#
_symmetry.space_group_name_H-M   'P 1'
#
loop_
_entity.id
_entity.type
_entity.pdbx_description
1 polymer ?
#
loop_
_entity_poly.entity_id
_entity_poly.type
_entity_poly.pdbx_seq_one_letter_code
_entity_poly.pdbx_strand_id
1 'polypeptide(L)' 'MGEKKGPPPPVFPPSVKMKENFCLFHKGEIEGEEYTCPSCKTTYCLECAKKVKLEGKSCVKCKQIIIL' A
#
# COMPACT_ATOMS: atom_id res chain seq x y z
N MET A 1 3.28 -15.57 -53.77
CA MET A 1 2.87 -14.52 -52.80
C MET A 1 3.33 -14.95 -51.42
N GLY A 2 4.25 -14.21 -50.78
CA GLY A 2 4.77 -14.54 -49.44
C GLY A 2 4.08 -13.70 -48.38
N GLU A 3 3.15 -14.31 -47.66
CA GLU A 3 2.40 -13.68 -46.57
C GLU A 3 3.33 -13.53 -45.36
N LYS A 4 3.93 -12.34 -45.20
CA LYS A 4 4.78 -12.00 -44.05
C LYS A 4 3.89 -11.83 -42.82
N LYS A 5 3.53 -12.93 -42.16
CA LYS A 5 2.93 -12.93 -40.82
C LYS A 5 3.98 -12.38 -39.86
N GLY A 6 3.91 -11.08 -39.60
CA GLY A 6 4.71 -10.45 -38.55
C GLY A 6 4.46 -11.15 -37.21
N PRO A 7 5.45 -11.18 -36.31
CA PRO A 7 5.27 -11.80 -35.01
C PRO A 7 4.08 -11.14 -34.29
N PRO A 8 3.29 -11.93 -33.52
CA PRO A 8 2.19 -11.37 -32.74
C PRO A 8 2.72 -10.29 -31.78
N PRO A 9 1.92 -9.24 -31.51
CA PRO A 9 2.32 -8.21 -30.57
C PRO A 9 2.60 -8.82 -29.19
N PRO A 10 3.58 -8.30 -28.44
CA PRO A 10 3.85 -8.75 -27.08
C PRO A 10 2.61 -8.52 -26.22
N VAL A 11 2.05 -9.60 -25.70
CA VAL A 11 0.94 -9.56 -24.74
C VAL A 11 1.52 -9.11 -23.41
N PHE A 12 1.32 -7.84 -23.05
CA PHE A 12 1.63 -7.38 -21.70
C PHE A 12 0.77 -8.16 -20.71
N PRO A 13 1.35 -8.78 -19.67
CA PRO A 13 0.54 -9.40 -18.63
C PRO A 13 -0.38 -8.34 -18.01
N PRO A 14 -1.59 -8.71 -17.56
CA PRO A 14 -2.46 -7.79 -16.85
C PRO A 14 -1.66 -7.22 -15.68
N SER A 15 -1.61 -5.90 -15.55
CA SER A 15 -0.96 -5.21 -14.44
C SER A 15 -1.44 -5.83 -13.13
N VAL A 16 -0.64 -6.76 -12.60
CA VAL A 16 -0.79 -7.25 -11.25
C VAL A 16 -0.46 -6.04 -10.41
N LYS A 17 -1.50 -5.32 -9.98
CA LYS A 17 -1.38 -4.30 -8.95
C LYS A 17 -0.79 -5.05 -7.76
N MET A 18 0.54 -4.98 -7.59
CA MET A 18 1.20 -5.42 -6.38
C MET A 18 0.44 -4.73 -5.27
N LYS A 19 -0.30 -5.50 -4.48
CA LYS A 19 -0.99 -4.97 -3.30
C LYS A 19 0.10 -4.53 -2.34
N GLU A 20 0.46 -3.26 -2.39
CA GLU A 20 1.32 -2.58 -1.41
C GLU A 20 0.54 -2.30 -0.12
N ASN A 21 -0.39 -3.19 0.24
CA ASN A 21 -1.23 -3.07 1.42
C ASN A 21 -0.51 -3.77 2.58
N PHE A 22 0.62 -3.24 3.03
CA PHE A 22 1.37 -3.79 4.17
C PHE A 22 1.41 -2.79 5.33
N CYS A 23 0.90 -3.22 6.49
CA CYS A 23 0.85 -2.44 7.71
C CYS A 23 2.10 -2.68 8.55
N LEU A 24 2.89 -1.64 8.76
CA LEU A 24 4.09 -1.71 9.60
C LEU A 24 3.80 -1.84 11.11
N PHE A 25 2.57 -1.54 11.56
CA PHE A 25 2.20 -1.62 12.98
C PHE A 25 1.97 -3.06 13.43
N HIS A 26 1.19 -3.82 12.68
CA HIS A 26 0.94 -5.23 12.95
C HIS A 26 1.80 -6.19 12.12
N LYS A 27 2.69 -5.65 11.27
CA LYS A 27 3.62 -6.42 10.41
C LYS A 27 2.89 -7.45 9.54
N GLY A 28 1.80 -7.03 8.92
CA GLY A 28 0.95 -7.89 8.09
C GLY A 28 0.22 -7.08 7.04
N GLU A 29 -0.72 -7.72 6.35
CA GLU A 29 -1.47 -7.07 5.29
C GLU A 29 -2.46 -6.05 5.84
N ILE A 30 -2.73 -4.97 5.10
CA ILE A 30 -3.75 -3.99 5.46
C ILE A 30 -5.11 -4.62 5.19
N GLU A 31 -5.77 -5.03 6.27
CA GLU A 31 -7.14 -5.52 6.23
C GLU A 31 -8.10 -4.33 6.40
N GLY A 32 -8.96 -4.11 5.40
CA GLY A 32 -10.01 -3.10 5.45
C GLY A 32 -9.55 -1.68 5.08
N GLU A 33 -9.84 -0.71 5.95
CA GLU A 33 -9.58 0.70 5.70
C GLU A 33 -8.09 1.04 5.88
N GLU A 34 -7.54 1.73 4.88
CA GLU A 34 -6.18 2.23 4.91
C GLU A 34 -6.13 3.67 5.43
N TYR A 35 -5.29 3.89 6.45
CA TYR A 35 -4.93 5.21 6.93
C TYR A 35 -3.60 5.63 6.33
N THR A 36 -3.61 6.70 5.54
CA THR A 36 -2.39 7.31 5.03
C THR A 36 -1.96 8.44 5.93
N CYS A 37 -0.76 8.35 6.50
CA CYS A 37 -0.22 9.40 7.34
C CYS A 37 0.00 10.69 6.53
N PRO A 38 -0.54 11.85 6.93
CA PRO A 38 -0.43 13.09 6.18
C PRO A 38 1.01 13.63 6.10
N SER A 39 1.87 13.30 7.08
CA SER A 39 3.25 13.79 7.11
C SER A 39 4.20 12.99 6.22
N CYS A 40 4.06 11.67 6.16
CA CYS A 40 5.03 10.78 5.48
C CYS A 40 4.42 9.94 4.36
N LYS A 41 3.12 10.14 4.07
CA LYS A 41 2.34 9.40 3.07
C LYS A 41 2.46 7.88 3.22
N THR A 42 2.73 7.41 4.43
CA THR A 42 2.85 5.98 4.68
C THR A 42 1.50 5.43 5.06
N THR A 43 1.13 4.37 4.37
CA THR A 43 -0.15 3.70 4.51
C THR A 43 -0.06 2.66 5.62
N TYR A 44 -1.06 2.66 6.48
CA TYR A 44 -1.20 1.76 7.63
C TYR A 44 -2.66 1.29 7.72
N CYS A 45 -2.96 0.30 8.56
CA CYS A 45 -4.36 0.03 8.90
C CYS A 45 -4.96 1.16 9.73
N LEU A 46 -6.19 1.52 9.42
CA LEU A 46 -6.96 2.48 10.21
C LEU A 46 -7.13 2.01 11.66
N GLU A 47 -7.32 0.70 11.89
CA GLU A 47 -7.37 0.11 13.22
C GLU A 47 -6.04 0.22 13.99
N CYS A 48 -4.93 -0.04 13.31
CA CYS A 48 -3.60 0.14 13.91
C CYS A 48 -3.35 1.60 14.27
N ALA A 49 -3.68 2.52 13.36
CA ALA A 49 -3.56 3.95 13.56
C ALA A 49 -4.42 4.43 14.75
N LYS A 50 -5.63 3.89 14.93
CA LYS A 50 -6.47 4.14 16.12
C LYS A 50 -5.82 3.61 17.40
N LYS A 51 -5.29 2.37 17.38
CA LYS A 51 -4.60 1.78 18.53
C LYS A 51 -3.40 2.60 18.97
N VAL A 52 -2.52 2.99 18.04
CA VAL A 52 -1.35 3.79 18.42
C VAL A 52 -1.72 5.20 18.88
N LYS A 53 -2.76 5.82 18.32
CA LYS A 53 -3.31 7.08 18.84
C LYS A 53 -3.75 6.93 20.30
N LEU A 54 -4.45 5.83 20.64
CA LEU A 54 -4.87 5.52 22.01
C LEU A 54 -3.69 5.22 22.95
N GLU A 55 -2.65 4.53 22.46
CA GLU A 55 -1.41 4.28 23.22
C GLU A 55 -0.51 5.53 23.33
N GLY A 56 -0.83 6.64 22.66
CA GLY A 56 0.03 7.83 22.59
C GLY A 56 1.30 7.65 21.75
N LYS A 57 1.32 6.63 20.88
CA LYS A 57 2.42 6.35 19.95
C LYS A 57 2.25 7.13 18.65
N SER A 58 3.39 7.51 18.08
CA SER A 58 3.47 8.23 16.81
C SER A 58 3.77 7.30 15.63
N CYS A 59 3.64 7.84 14.42
CA CYS A 59 3.90 7.16 13.17
C CYS A 59 5.30 6.51 13.16
N VAL A 60 5.38 5.23 12.80
CA VAL A 60 6.65 4.45 12.83
C VAL A 60 7.73 5.06 11.92
N LYS A 61 7.31 5.74 10.84
CA LYS A 61 8.22 6.22 9.80
C LYS A 61 8.67 7.67 10.00
N CYS A 62 7.79 8.58 10.41
CA CYS A 62 8.14 10.00 10.64
C CYS A 62 8.08 10.45 12.10
N LYS A 63 7.71 9.56 13.04
CA LYS A 63 7.52 9.88 14.46
C LYS A 63 6.53 11.03 14.72
N GLN A 64 5.69 11.36 13.75
CA GLN A 64 4.62 12.36 13.90
C GLN A 64 3.37 11.74 14.52
N ILE A 65 2.58 12.56 15.21
CA ILE A 65 1.34 12.12 15.84
C ILE A 65 0.39 11.61 14.76
N ILE A 66 -0.24 10.47 15.00
CA ILE A 66 -1.29 9.96 14.11
C ILE A 66 -2.55 10.78 14.36
N ILE A 67 -2.86 11.65 13.40
CA ILE A 67 -4.06 12.47 13.39
C ILE A 67 -5.06 11.75 12.50
N LEU A 68 -6.01 11.08 13.15
CA LEU A 68 -7.07 10.28 12.55
C LEU A 68 -8.40 10.87 12.96
#